data_AF-A0A0N7JEF7-F1
#
_entry.id   AF-A0A0N7JEF7-F1
#
_cell.length_a   1.000
_cell.length_b   1.000
_cell.length_c   1.000
_cell.angle_alpha   90.00
_cell.angle_beta   90.00
_cell.angle_gamma   90.00
#
_symmetry.space_group_name_H-M   'P 1'
#
loop_
_entity.id
_entity.type
_entity.pdbx_description
1 polymer ?
#
loop_
_entity_poly.entity_id
_entity_poly.type
_entity_poly.pdbx_seq_one_letter_code
_entity_poly.pdbx_strand_id
1 'polypeptide(L)'
;MNLKVGLIILTSALIPVLNFMNTEDQTPKDLPIQGTWQLVSGVTIEKGKSTFTDYKKDMKQIKIINDTHFAFFNHDLKQGKGPKPVFVAGGGKYTLKGNEYTEHLEYCNYREWEHKTFSFKLTMKGDTLIQRGLEKDEKIGVDHEIIEKYVRLKD
;
A
#
# COMPACT_ATOMS: atom_id res chain seq x y z
N MET A 1 -1.74 13.05 88.08
CA MET A 1 -2.45 11.99 87.34
C MET A 1 -1.67 11.76 86.05
N ASN A 2 -0.96 10.62 85.98
CA ASN A 2 0.03 10.31 84.95
C ASN A 2 -0.66 9.85 83.67
N LEU A 3 -0.36 10.46 82.52
CA LEU A 3 -0.70 9.88 81.22
C LEU A 3 0.57 9.43 80.51
N LYS A 4 0.61 8.12 80.24
CA LYS A 4 1.74 7.39 79.67
C LYS A 4 1.90 7.71 78.18
N VAL A 5 3.16 7.85 77.79
CA VAL A 5 3.65 7.89 76.40
C VAL A 5 3.36 6.56 75.71
N GLY A 6 2.82 6.61 74.49
CA GLY A 6 2.70 5.48 73.57
C GLY A 6 3.35 5.82 72.23
N LEU A 7 4.56 5.30 72.01
CA LEU A 7 5.34 5.40 70.79
C LEU A 7 4.75 4.45 69.74
N ILE A 8 4.23 4.96 68.62
CA ILE A 8 3.80 4.13 67.48
C ILE A 8 4.93 4.14 66.46
N ILE A 9 5.58 2.99 66.32
CA ILE A 9 6.55 2.69 65.27
C ILE A 9 5.75 2.30 64.03
N LEU A 10 5.68 3.17 63.01
CA LEU A 10 5.22 2.78 61.67
C LEU A 10 6.41 2.23 60.89
N THR A 11 6.43 0.91 60.70
CA THR A 11 7.40 0.22 59.84
C THR A 11 7.03 0.41 58.37
N SER A 12 8.01 0.85 57.59
CA SER A 12 7.95 0.99 56.14
C SER A 12 7.93 -0.39 55.46
N ALA A 13 6.85 -0.74 54.77
CA ALA A 13 6.87 -1.82 53.79
C ALA A 13 7.10 -1.22 52.40
N LEU A 14 8.36 -1.28 51.92
CA LEU A 14 8.68 -1.05 50.50
C LEU A 14 8.08 -2.21 49.69
N ILE A 15 7.05 -1.92 48.90
CA ILE A 15 6.55 -2.83 47.86
C ILE A 15 7.36 -2.55 46.60
N PRO A 16 8.18 -3.47 46.08
CA PRO A 16 8.78 -3.30 44.77
C PRO A 16 7.67 -3.48 43.73
N VAL A 17 7.20 -2.35 43.18
CA VAL A 17 6.34 -2.33 42.00
C VAL A 17 7.19 -2.82 40.83
N LEU A 18 7.02 -4.10 40.49
CA LEU A 18 7.58 -4.67 39.28
C LEU A 18 6.82 -4.06 38.10
N ASN A 19 7.36 -2.97 37.54
CA ASN A 19 6.89 -2.40 36.29
C ASN A 19 7.14 -3.43 35.19
N PHE A 20 6.16 -4.29 34.93
CA PHE A 20 6.01 -4.95 33.65
C PHE A 20 5.80 -3.86 32.61
N MET A 21 6.88 -3.42 31.98
CA MET A 21 6.80 -2.71 30.72
C MET A 21 6.19 -3.69 29.72
N ASN A 22 4.89 -3.53 29.44
CA ASN A 22 4.30 -4.05 28.22
C ASN A 22 5.05 -3.40 27.05
N THR A 23 6.06 -4.07 26.52
CA THR A 23 6.44 -3.90 25.13
C THR A 23 5.25 -4.37 24.32
N GLU A 24 4.35 -3.45 23.98
CA GLU A 24 3.45 -3.66 22.85
C GLU A 24 4.34 -4.04 21.66
N ASP A 25 4.12 -5.23 21.10
CA ASP A 25 4.70 -5.63 19.83
C ASP A 25 4.33 -4.53 18.82
N GLN A 26 5.29 -3.67 18.49
CA GLN A 26 5.14 -2.62 17.49
C GLN A 26 5.11 -3.26 16.11
N THR A 27 4.03 -3.98 15.81
CA THR A 27 3.68 -4.34 14.45
C THR A 27 3.46 -3.03 13.70
N PRO A 28 4.16 -2.78 12.58
CA PRO A 28 3.98 -1.56 11.82
C PRO A 28 2.51 -1.41 11.45
N LYS A 29 1.89 -0.29 11.85
CA LYS A 29 0.51 -0.01 11.48
C LYS A 29 0.40 0.08 9.96
N ASP A 30 -0.53 -0.68 9.40
CA ASP A 30 -0.80 -0.70 7.97
C ASP A 30 -1.19 0.69 7.45
N LEU A 31 -0.75 0.99 6.22
CA LEU A 31 -1.11 2.24 5.54
C LEU A 31 -2.62 2.28 5.21
N PRO A 32 -3.29 3.44 5.35
CA PRO A 32 -4.72 3.58 5.05
C PRO A 32 -4.98 3.73 3.53
N ILE A 33 -4.79 2.65 2.79
CA ILE A 33 -4.80 2.65 1.32
C ILE A 33 -6.17 2.40 0.68
N GLN A 34 -7.19 2.05 1.47
CA GLN A 34 -8.54 1.82 0.95
C GLN A 34 -9.09 3.08 0.27
N GLY A 35 -9.82 2.90 -0.83
CA GLY A 35 -10.45 3.95 -1.60
C GLY A 35 -10.23 3.82 -3.11
N THR A 36 -10.64 4.85 -3.83
CA THR A 36 -10.46 4.94 -5.29
C THR A 36 -9.34 5.91 -5.62
N TRP A 37 -8.45 5.46 -6.49
CA TRP A 37 -7.18 6.08 -6.80
C TRP A 37 -7.05 6.27 -8.30
N GLN A 38 -6.84 7.50 -8.78
CA GLN A 38 -6.54 7.76 -10.17
C GLN A 38 -5.04 7.76 -10.39
N LEU A 39 -4.56 6.97 -11.36
CA LEU A 39 -3.17 7.02 -11.81
C LEU A 39 -2.93 8.35 -12.53
N VAL A 40 -1.90 9.10 -12.12
CA VAL A 40 -1.58 10.40 -12.71
C VAL A 40 -0.24 10.43 -13.42
N SER A 41 0.72 9.60 -13.01
CA SER A 41 2.03 9.50 -13.67
C SER A 41 2.74 8.21 -13.31
N GLY A 42 3.65 7.77 -14.18
CA GLY A 42 4.55 6.65 -13.93
C GLY A 42 5.99 6.97 -14.31
N VAL A 43 6.90 6.25 -13.69
CA VAL A 43 8.30 6.17 -14.10
C VAL A 43 8.65 4.70 -14.25
N THR A 44 9.15 4.32 -15.42
CA THR A 44 9.72 3.00 -15.67
C THR A 44 11.24 3.13 -15.75
N ILE A 45 11.95 2.29 -15.02
CA ILE A 45 13.42 2.23 -15.03
C ILE A 45 13.82 0.87 -15.59
N GLU A 46 14.38 0.87 -16.79
CA GLU A 46 14.89 -0.33 -17.46
C GLU A 46 16.38 -0.10 -17.79
N LYS A 47 17.26 -1.03 -17.38
CA LYS A 47 18.71 -0.97 -17.65
C LYS A 47 19.33 0.39 -17.26
N GLY A 48 18.90 0.96 -16.13
CA GLY A 48 19.35 2.25 -15.61
C GLY A 48 18.79 3.48 -16.34
N LYS A 49 17.97 3.31 -17.38
CA LYS A 49 17.31 4.42 -18.08
C LYS A 49 15.90 4.61 -17.55
N SER A 50 15.62 5.84 -17.10
CA SER A 50 14.30 6.26 -16.63
C SER A 50 13.46 6.83 -17.78
N THR A 51 12.20 6.38 -17.87
CA THR A 51 11.18 6.92 -18.79
C THR A 51 9.99 7.39 -17.97
N PHE A 52 9.59 8.65 -18.17
CA PHE A 52 8.42 9.23 -17.52
C PHE A 52 7.19 9.16 -18.42
N THR A 53 6.06 8.81 -17.84
CA THR A 53 4.75 8.74 -18.52
C THR A 53 3.74 9.61 -17.78
N ASP A 54 3.11 10.54 -18.51
CA ASP A 54 1.99 11.34 -18.01
C ASP A 54 0.67 10.69 -18.43
N TYR A 55 0.06 9.94 -17.51
CA TYR A 55 -1.14 9.15 -17.78
C TYR A 55 -2.41 10.00 -17.94
N LYS A 56 -2.35 11.32 -17.78
CA LYS A 56 -3.52 12.19 -17.92
C LYS A 56 -3.80 12.62 -19.36
N LYS A 57 -2.91 12.33 -20.32
CA LYS A 57 -2.98 12.88 -21.68
C LYS A 57 -3.93 12.12 -22.60
N ASP A 58 -3.89 10.79 -22.53
CA ASP A 58 -4.42 9.92 -23.58
C ASP A 58 -5.17 8.70 -23.03
N MET A 59 -5.06 8.43 -21.73
CA MET A 59 -5.81 7.39 -21.03
C MET A 59 -6.34 7.86 -19.69
N LYS A 60 -7.17 7.04 -19.06
CA LYS A 60 -7.58 7.19 -17.68
C LYS A 60 -7.52 5.82 -17.02
N GLN A 61 -6.77 5.74 -15.93
CA GLN A 61 -6.71 4.55 -15.09
C GLN A 61 -7.15 4.88 -13.67
N ILE A 62 -7.99 4.01 -13.12
CA ILE A 62 -8.32 3.98 -11.70
C ILE A 62 -7.93 2.64 -11.08
N LYS A 63 -7.61 2.67 -9.79
CA LYS A 63 -7.45 1.51 -8.92
C LYS A 63 -8.41 1.67 -7.74
N ILE A 64 -9.20 0.65 -7.46
CA ILE A 64 -10.13 0.59 -6.33
C ILE A 64 -9.54 -0.42 -5.36
N ILE A 65 -9.33 -0.02 -4.11
CA ILE A 65 -8.83 -0.89 -3.04
C ILE A 65 -9.89 -0.90 -1.94
N ASN A 66 -10.46 -2.06 -1.66
CA ASN A 66 -11.36 -2.27 -0.53
C ASN A 66 -10.62 -3.00 0.61
N ASP A 67 -11.34 -3.62 1.55
CA ASP A 67 -10.74 -4.32 2.70
C ASP A 67 -9.83 -5.50 2.34
N THR A 68 -10.08 -6.17 1.22
CA THR A 68 -9.45 -7.48 0.90
C THR A 68 -8.98 -7.61 -0.54
N HIS A 69 -9.48 -6.78 -1.44
CA HIS A 69 -9.29 -6.87 -2.87
C HIS A 69 -8.93 -5.51 -3.46
N PHE A 70 -8.29 -5.60 -4.62
CA PHE A 70 -8.09 -4.49 -5.52
C PHE A 70 -8.73 -4.79 -6.88
N ALA A 71 -9.06 -3.74 -7.61
CA ALA A 71 -9.36 -3.80 -9.02
C ALA A 71 -8.75 -2.58 -9.71
N PHE A 72 -8.34 -2.72 -10.96
CA PHE A 72 -7.92 -1.61 -11.79
C PHE A 72 -8.65 -1.63 -13.11
N PHE A 73 -8.87 -0.44 -13.65
CA PHE A 73 -9.48 -0.20 -14.94
C PHE A 73 -8.69 0.88 -15.63
N ASN A 74 -8.18 0.58 -16.81
CA ASN A 74 -7.50 1.50 -17.70
C ASN A 74 -8.26 1.56 -19.02
N HIS A 75 -8.50 2.76 -19.54
CA HIS A 75 -9.14 2.92 -20.83
C HIS A 75 -8.61 4.15 -21.58
N ASP A 76 -8.68 4.11 -22.90
CA ASP A 76 -8.43 5.29 -23.73
C ASP A 76 -9.53 6.35 -23.58
N LEU A 77 -9.20 7.61 -23.84
CA LEU A 77 -10.16 8.73 -23.73
C LEU A 77 -11.14 8.82 -24.92
N LYS A 78 -10.98 7.99 -25.95
CA LYS A 78 -11.80 7.98 -27.18
C LYS A 78 -12.75 6.79 -27.23
N GLN A 79 -12.92 6.05 -26.13
CA GLN A 79 -13.84 4.91 -26.03
C GLN A 79 -13.59 3.86 -27.13
N GLY A 80 -12.34 3.58 -27.45
CA GLY A 80 -11.95 2.61 -28.47
C GLY A 80 -12.17 3.08 -29.91
N LYS A 81 -12.59 4.33 -30.16
CA LYS A 81 -12.81 4.87 -31.51
C LYS A 81 -11.56 5.54 -32.10
N GLY A 82 -10.47 5.57 -31.34
CA GLY A 82 -9.18 6.13 -31.77
C GLY A 82 -8.31 5.12 -32.51
N PRO A 83 -7.14 5.54 -33.03
CA PRO A 83 -6.20 4.66 -33.73
C PRO A 83 -5.50 3.64 -32.80
N LYS A 84 -5.60 3.83 -31.48
CA LYS A 84 -5.04 2.95 -30.45
C LYS A 84 -6.10 2.69 -29.37
N PRO A 85 -7.12 1.85 -29.64
CA PRO A 85 -8.11 1.50 -28.65
C PRO A 85 -7.45 0.75 -27.48
N VAL A 86 -7.76 1.15 -26.25
CA VAL A 86 -7.20 0.52 -25.05
C VAL A 86 -8.31 0.32 -24.03
N PHE A 87 -8.47 -0.92 -23.59
CA PHE A 87 -9.19 -1.24 -22.36
C PHE A 87 -8.47 -2.38 -21.66
N VAL A 88 -8.09 -2.15 -20.41
CA VAL A 88 -7.45 -3.15 -19.56
C VAL A 88 -8.14 -3.13 -18.22
N ALA A 89 -8.53 -4.30 -17.73
CA ALA A 89 -9.13 -4.47 -16.43
C ALA A 89 -8.59 -5.72 -15.78
N GLY A 90 -8.36 -5.61 -14.47
CA GLY A 90 -7.97 -6.74 -13.66
C GLY A 90 -8.19 -6.48 -12.19
N GLY A 91 -7.97 -7.49 -11.38
CA GLY A 91 -8.15 -7.42 -9.94
C GLY A 91 -7.95 -8.76 -9.26
N GLY A 92 -8.03 -8.73 -7.94
CA GLY A 92 -7.85 -9.91 -7.11
C GLY A 92 -7.60 -9.52 -5.66
N LYS A 93 -7.07 -10.45 -4.89
CA LYS A 93 -6.74 -10.22 -3.48
C LYS A 93 -5.45 -9.43 -3.33
N TYR A 94 -5.29 -8.79 -2.18
CA TYR A 94 -3.99 -8.26 -1.79
C TYR A 94 -3.66 -8.59 -0.34
N THR A 95 -2.38 -8.45 0.00
CA THR A 95 -1.92 -8.38 1.38
C THR A 95 -1.19 -7.06 1.62
N LEU A 96 -1.34 -6.51 2.81
CA LEU A 96 -0.63 -5.31 3.26
C LEU A 96 -0.03 -5.59 4.63
N LYS A 97 1.27 -5.28 4.78
CA LYS A 97 1.98 -5.33 6.06
C LYS A 97 2.85 -4.09 6.19
N GLY A 98 2.41 -3.12 6.98
CA GLY A 98 2.99 -1.79 7.01
C GLY A 98 2.91 -1.12 5.65
N ASN A 99 4.02 -1.12 4.90
CA ASN A 99 4.12 -0.58 3.55
C ASN A 99 4.44 -1.62 2.46
N GLU A 100 4.56 -2.89 2.83
CA GLU A 100 4.69 -4.03 1.92
C GLU A 100 3.30 -4.36 1.37
N TYR A 101 3.08 -4.12 0.08
CA TYR A 101 1.80 -4.38 -0.59
C TYR A 101 2.00 -5.42 -1.68
N THR A 102 1.24 -6.51 -1.62
CA THR A 102 1.34 -7.59 -2.59
C THR A 102 -0.01 -7.84 -3.22
N GLU A 103 -0.08 -7.69 -4.54
CA GLU A 103 -1.25 -7.99 -5.35
C GLU A 103 -1.19 -9.44 -5.86
N HIS A 104 -2.28 -10.18 -5.67
CA HIS A 104 -2.49 -11.50 -6.26
C HIS A 104 -3.52 -11.35 -7.37
N LEU A 105 -3.05 -11.31 -8.62
CA LEU A 105 -3.91 -11.02 -9.77
C LEU A 105 -4.74 -12.24 -10.12
N GLU A 106 -6.04 -12.19 -9.85
CA GLU A 106 -6.97 -13.32 -10.06
C GLU A 106 -7.73 -13.20 -11.38
N TYR A 107 -8.02 -11.96 -11.77
CA TYR A 107 -8.78 -11.61 -12.97
C TYR A 107 -7.97 -10.62 -13.80
N CYS A 108 -7.81 -10.88 -15.09
CA CYS A 108 -7.23 -9.92 -16.03
C CYS A 108 -7.72 -10.21 -17.45
N ASN A 109 -8.05 -9.17 -18.23
CA ASN A 109 -8.35 -9.36 -19.65
C ASN A 109 -7.12 -9.84 -20.46
N TYR A 110 -5.91 -9.58 -19.97
CA TYR A 110 -4.68 -10.23 -20.43
C TYR A 110 -4.43 -11.49 -19.60
N ARG A 111 -5.02 -12.61 -20.04
CA ARG A 111 -5.09 -13.87 -19.29
C ARG A 111 -3.71 -14.44 -18.94
N GLU A 112 -2.68 -14.13 -19.72
CA GLU A 112 -1.30 -14.52 -19.47
C GLU A 112 -0.70 -13.89 -18.20
N TRP A 113 -1.33 -12.84 -17.67
CA TRP A 113 -0.95 -12.19 -16.42
C TRP A 113 -1.65 -12.77 -15.20
N GLU A 114 -2.71 -13.55 -15.37
CA GLU A 114 -3.45 -14.12 -14.24
C GLU A 114 -2.60 -15.07 -13.40
N HIS A 115 -2.93 -15.13 -12.12
CA HIS A 115 -2.25 -15.89 -11.08
C HIS A 115 -0.79 -15.45 -10.81
N LYS A 116 -0.32 -14.38 -11.45
CA LYS A 116 0.92 -13.71 -11.07
C LYS A 116 0.73 -12.92 -9.78
N THR A 117 1.85 -12.72 -9.09
CA THR A 117 1.92 -11.95 -7.86
C THR A 117 2.88 -10.79 -8.06
N PHE A 118 2.47 -9.60 -7.62
CA PHE A 118 3.24 -8.37 -7.78
C PHE A 118 3.47 -7.75 -6.40
N SER A 119 4.73 -7.50 -6.07
CA SER A 119 5.11 -6.94 -4.78
C SER A 119 5.60 -5.51 -4.93
N PHE A 120 5.06 -4.65 -4.07
CA PHE A 120 5.28 -3.22 -4.10
C PHE A 120 5.61 -2.67 -2.72
N LYS A 121 6.34 -1.56 -2.71
CA LYS A 121 6.50 -0.67 -1.58
C LYS A 121 5.61 0.54 -1.76
N LEU A 122 4.75 0.81 -0.78
CA LEU A 122 3.85 1.95 -0.79
C LEU A 122 4.40 3.12 0.01
N THR A 123 4.06 4.34 -0.40
CA THR A 123 4.30 5.56 0.35
C THR A 123 3.08 6.45 0.26
N MET A 124 2.59 6.90 1.41
CA MET A 124 1.43 7.78 1.53
C MET A 124 1.85 9.22 1.85
N LYS A 125 1.30 10.18 1.12
CA LYS A 125 1.47 11.63 1.36
C LYS A 125 0.15 12.34 1.14
N GLY A 126 -0.64 12.52 2.21
CA GLY A 126 -1.98 13.11 2.12
C GLY A 126 -2.90 12.27 1.22
N ASP A 127 -3.36 12.87 0.12
CA ASP A 127 -4.19 12.23 -0.90
C ASP A 127 -3.38 11.56 -2.02
N THR A 128 -2.06 11.48 -1.88
CA THR A 128 -1.17 10.84 -2.85
C THR A 128 -0.70 9.48 -2.34
N LEU A 129 -0.88 8.46 -3.18
CA LEU A 129 -0.30 7.13 -3.02
C LEU A 129 0.81 6.94 -4.06
N ILE A 130 2.00 6.58 -3.62
CA ILE A 130 3.12 6.19 -4.48
C ILE A 130 3.35 4.70 -4.31
N GLN A 131 3.33 3.98 -5.42
CA GLN A 131 3.58 2.54 -5.49
C GLN A 131 4.89 2.32 -6.24
N ARG A 132 5.81 1.53 -5.68
CA ARG A 132 7.08 1.21 -6.32
C ARG A 132 7.30 -0.30 -6.31
N GLY A 133 7.55 -0.91 -7.46
CA GLY A 133 7.74 -2.36 -7.58
C GLY A 133 8.77 -2.71 -8.64
N LEU A 134 9.38 -3.87 -8.47
CA LEU A 134 10.17 -4.51 -9.52
C LEU A 134 9.27 -5.52 -10.22
N GLU A 135 8.98 -5.28 -11.49
CA GLU A 135 8.34 -6.28 -12.34
C GLU A 135 9.44 -7.07 -13.03
N LYS A 136 9.62 -8.32 -12.60
CA LYS A 136 10.57 -9.24 -13.21
C LYS A 136 9.87 -10.55 -13.55
N ASP A 137 9.81 -10.86 -14.83
CA ASP A 137 9.36 -12.14 -15.35
C ASP A 137 10.20 -12.51 -16.58
N GLU A 138 11.10 -13.48 -16.37
CA GLU A 138 12.04 -13.94 -17.40
C GLU A 138 11.34 -14.64 -18.57
N LYS A 139 10.14 -15.21 -18.38
CA LYS A 139 9.42 -15.94 -19.42
C LYS A 139 8.77 -15.02 -20.44
N ILE A 140 8.37 -13.81 -20.01
CA ILE A 140 7.79 -12.78 -20.88
C ILE A 140 8.76 -11.62 -21.13
N GLY A 141 10.01 -11.72 -20.66
CA GLY A 141 11.08 -10.75 -20.93
C GLY A 141 10.91 -9.40 -20.23
N VAL A 142 10.20 -9.36 -19.10
CA VAL A 142 9.99 -8.15 -18.31
C VAL A 142 11.04 -8.09 -17.21
N ASP A 143 11.80 -7.00 -17.16
CA ASP A 143 12.75 -6.69 -16.08
C ASP A 143 12.90 -5.17 -15.97
N HIS A 144 11.94 -4.56 -15.27
CA HIS A 144 11.95 -3.12 -15.02
C HIS A 144 11.43 -2.80 -13.62
N GLU A 145 11.84 -1.65 -13.13
CA GLU A 145 11.24 -1.05 -11.95
C GLU A 145 10.17 -0.05 -12.38
N ILE A 146 9.02 -0.09 -11.72
CA ILE A 146 7.93 0.86 -11.91
C ILE A 146 7.71 1.68 -10.65
N ILE A 147 7.50 2.97 -10.83
CA ILE A 147 7.08 3.91 -9.79
C ILE A 147 5.84 4.62 -10.30
N GLU A 148 4.70 4.30 -9.68
CA GLU A 148 3.41 4.85 -10.04
C GLU A 148 2.94 5.84 -8.99
N LYS A 149 2.40 6.96 -9.44
CA LYS A 149 1.80 7.97 -8.58
C LYS A 149 0.30 8.01 -8.84
N TYR A 150 -0.44 7.86 -7.75
CA TYR A 150 -1.89 7.93 -7.71
C TYR A 150 -2.35 9.11 -6.86
N VAL A 151 -3.51 9.66 -7.21
CA VAL A 151 -4.22 10.66 -6.41
C VAL A 151 -5.59 10.09 -6.05
N ARG A 152 -5.98 10.21 -4.77
CA ARG A 152 -7.28 9.76 -4.27
C ARG A 152 -8.39 10.57 -4.94
N LEU A 153 -9.37 9.88 -5.52
CA LEU A 153 -10.60 10.52 -5.97
C LEU A 153 -11.44 10.91 -4.76
N LYS A 154 -11.96 12.14 -4.79
CA LYS A 154 -12.92 12.65 -3.82
C LYS A 154 -14.28 12.64 -4.50
N ASP A 155 -15.30 12.24 -3.75
CA ASP A 155 -16.69 12.38 -4.14
C ASP A 155 -17.11 13.86 -4.18
#